data_AF-W1IRZ4-F1
#
_entry.id   AF-W1IRZ4-F1
#
_cell.length_a   1.000
_cell.length_b   1.000
_cell.length_c   1.000
_cell.angle_alpha   90.00
_cell.angle_beta   90.00
_cell.angle_gamma   90.00
#
_symmetry.space_group_name_H-M   'P 1'
#
loop_
_entity.id
_entity.type
_entity.pdbx_description
1 polymer ?
#
loop_
_entity_poly.entity_id
_entity_poly.type
_entity_poly.pdbx_seq_one_letter_code
_entity_poly.pdbx_strand_id
1 'polypeptide(L)' 'MRYDIIRFKLLVHMLLIQHVDMTLSDTILHDDETVKGFIEQGLSPVETFKKIGIPIDILKVSVSY' A
#
# COMPACT_ATOMS: atom_id res chain seq x y z
N MET A 1 -5.31 16.97 -2.78
CA MET A 1 -3.96 16.38 -2.78
C MET A 1 -3.46 15.93 -1.42
N ARG A 2 -3.22 16.80 -0.41
CA ARG A 2 -2.71 16.34 0.89
C ARG A 2 -3.59 15.26 1.54
N TYR A 3 -4.91 15.43 1.48
CA TYR A 3 -5.88 14.43 1.97
C TYR A 3 -5.81 13.11 1.18
N ASP A 4 -5.66 13.18 -0.14
CA ASP A 4 -5.60 12.00 -1.02
C ASP A 4 -4.34 11.18 -0.75
N ILE A 5 -3.19 11.84 -0.53
CA ILE A 5 -1.92 11.20 -0.16
C ILE A 5 -2.06 10.48 1.19
N ILE A 6 -2.63 11.15 2.21
CA ILE A 6 -2.84 10.56 3.54
C ILE A 6 -3.74 9.33 3.43
N ARG A 7 -4.88 9.45 2.71
CA ARG A 7 -5.82 8.35 2.51
C ARG A 7 -5.16 7.18 1.78
N PHE A 8 -4.36 7.47 0.75
CA PHE A 8 -3.64 6.46 0.00
C PHE A 8 -2.65 5.70 0.89
N LYS A 9 -1.80 6.43 1.63
CA LYS A 9 -0.82 5.85 2.54
C LYS A 9 -1.47 4.98 3.60
N LEU A 10 -2.55 5.45 4.23
CA LEU A 10 -3.32 4.67 5.21
C LEU A 10 -3.80 3.33 4.63
N LEU A 11 -4.39 3.35 3.42
CA LEU A 11 -4.89 2.13 2.79
C LEU A 11 -3.77 1.16 2.45
N VAL A 12 -2.65 1.63 1.89
CA VAL A 12 -1.52 0.73 1.61
C VAL A 12 -0.89 0.20 2.89
N HIS A 13 -0.78 1.02 3.93
CA HIS A 13 -0.25 0.59 5.22
C HIS A 13 -1.06 -0.56 5.84
N MET A 14 -2.39 -0.51 5.76
CA MET A 14 -3.25 -1.60 6.21
C MET A 14 -2.97 -2.89 5.43
N LEU A 15 -2.82 -2.80 4.11
CA LEU A 15 -2.51 -3.96 3.27
C LEU A 15 -1.12 -4.54 3.59
N LEU A 16 -0.12 -3.69 3.83
CA LEU A 16 1.23 -4.11 4.19
C LEU A 16 1.24 -4.87 5.52
N ILE A 17 0.58 -4.34 6.56
CA ILE A 17 0.50 -5.01 7.86
C ILE A 17 -0.25 -6.35 7.74
N GLN A 18 -1.39 -6.37 7.04
CA GLN A 18 -2.24 -7.56 6.96
C GLN A 18 -1.61 -8.72 6.18
N HIS A 19 -0.84 -8.42 5.15
CA HIS A 19 -0.39 -9.46 4.21
C HIS A 19 1.10 -9.79 4.31
N VAL A 20 1.93 -8.84 4.75
CA VAL A 20 3.39 -8.97 4.64
C VAL A 20 4.15 -8.50 5.89
N ASP A 21 3.44 -8.11 6.96
CA ASP A 21 4.02 -7.66 8.24
C ASP A 21 5.06 -6.53 8.07
N MET A 22 4.81 -5.65 7.11
CA MET A 22 5.65 -4.49 6.80
C MET A 22 4.93 -3.19 7.10
N THR A 23 5.69 -2.13 7.34
CA THR A 23 5.18 -0.78 7.51
C THR A 23 5.43 0.07 6.27
N LEU A 24 4.82 1.26 6.20
CA LEU A 24 5.11 2.19 5.10
C LEU A 24 6.58 2.58 5.05
N SER A 25 7.23 2.71 6.23
CA SER A 25 8.64 3.08 6.38
C SER A 25 9.59 2.09 5.72
N ASP A 26 9.16 0.83 5.58
CA ASP A 26 9.93 -0.23 4.92
C ASP A 26 9.80 -0.19 3.40
N THR A 27 9.05 0.79 2.86
CA THR A 27 8.71 0.90 1.44
C THR A 27 9.00 2.29 0.88
N ILE A 28 8.99 2.41 -0.46
CA ILE A 28 9.05 3.69 -1.17
C ILE A 28 7.84 4.59 -0.92
N LEU A 29 6.78 4.08 -0.30
CA LEU A 29 5.53 4.81 -0.05
C LEU A 29 5.56 5.69 1.21
N HIS A 30 6.66 5.70 1.96
CA HIS A 30 6.82 6.67 3.05
C HIS A 30 6.97 8.10 2.52
N ASP A 31 7.41 8.28 1.28
CA ASP A 31 7.58 9.59 0.63
C ASP A 31 6.27 10.11 0.01
N ASP A 32 5.96 11.38 0.26
CA ASP A 32 4.72 12.03 -0.22
C ASP A 32 4.75 12.27 -1.73
N GLU A 33 5.90 12.64 -2.30
CA GLU A 33 6.02 12.93 -3.74
C GLU A 33 5.87 11.65 -4.57
N THR A 34 6.45 10.54 -4.11
CA THR A 34 6.27 9.22 -4.71
C THR A 34 4.80 8.81 -4.74
N VAL A 35 4.08 8.97 -3.62
CA VAL A 35 2.64 8.66 -3.55
C VAL A 35 1.81 9.60 -4.43
N LYS A 36 2.15 10.88 -4.48
CA LYS A 36 1.51 11.84 -5.36
C LYS A 36 1.66 11.44 -6.83
N GLY A 37 2.85 11.02 -7.25
CA GLY A 37 3.09 10.51 -8.61
C GLY A 37 2.20 9.30 -8.95
N PHE A 38 1.99 8.38 -8.01
CA PHE A 38 1.07 7.25 -8.22
C PHE A 38 -0.39 7.68 -8.36
N ILE A 39 -0.84 8.62 -7.52
CA ILE A 39 -2.21 9.17 -7.60
C ILE A 39 -2.43 9.88 -8.94
N GLU A 40 -1.45 10.68 -9.39
CA GLU A 40 -1.51 11.40 -10.66
C GLU A 40 -1.48 10.45 -11.88
N GLN A 41 -0.81 9.30 -11.74
CA GLN A 41 -0.86 8.21 -12.74
C GLN A 41 -2.17 7.41 -12.69
N GLY A 42 -3.09 7.72 -11.78
CA GLY A 42 -4.35 7.00 -11.62
C GLY A 42 -4.23 5.62 -10.99
N LEU A 43 -3.10 5.32 -10.33
CA LEU A 43 -2.91 4.03 -9.65
C LEU A 43 -3.68 4.01 -8.33
N SER A 44 -4.33 2.89 -8.05
CA SER A 44 -4.98 2.64 -6.77
C SER A 44 -3.99 2.11 -5.71
N PRO A 45 -4.30 2.27 -4.41
CA PRO A 45 -3.51 1.69 -3.32
C PRO A 45 -3.25 0.18 -3.49
N VAL A 46 -4.25 -0.57 -3.98
CA VAL A 46 -4.16 -2.02 -4.16
C VAL A 46 -3.22 -2.38 -5.31
N GLU A 47 -3.28 -1.65 -6.43
CA GLU A 47 -2.37 -1.87 -7.55
C GLU A 47 -0.92 -1.54 -7.18
N THR A 48 -0.72 -0.46 -6.42
CA THR A 48 0.60 -0.09 -5.91
C THR A 48 1.13 -1.13 -4.93
N PHE A 49 0.29 -1.63 -4.01
CA PHE A 49 0.65 -2.74 -3.12
C PHE A 49 1.11 -3.98 -3.91
N LYS A 50 0.37 -4.38 -4.95
CA LYS A 50 0.76 -5.50 -5.83
C LYS A 50 2.06 -5.24 -6.59
N LYS A 51 2.29 -3.99 -7.04
CA LYS A 51 3.48 -3.59 -7.81
C LYS A 51 4.76 -3.54 -6.98
N ILE A 52 4.69 -3.34 -5.66
CA ILE A 52 5.88 -3.30 -4.79
C ILE A 52 6.55 -4.69 -4.71
N GLY A 53 5.96 -5.73 -5.33
CA GLY A 53 6.63 -7.00 -5.58
C GLY A 53 6.85 -7.82 -4.31
N ILE A 54 6.14 -7.46 -3.24
CA ILE A 54 6.22 -8.20 -1.98
C ILE A 54 5.43 -9.50 -2.18
N PRO A 55 6.04 -10.67 -1.95
CA PRO A 55 5.33 -11.93 -2.07
C PRO A 55 4.19 -11.93 -1.06
N ILE A 56 2.96 -11.78 -1.56
CA ILE A 56 1.75 -11.87 -0.75
C ILE A 56 1.67 -13.32 -0.29
N ASP A 57 1.85 -13.55 1.01
CA ASP A 57 1.60 -14.87 1.58
C ASP A 57 0.08 -15.07 1.66
N ILE A 58 -0.50 -15.47 0.52
CA ILE A 58 -1.94 -15.72 0.34
C ILE A 58 -2.50 -16.73 1.35
N LEU A 59 -1.63 -17.48 2.04
CA LEU A 59 -2.00 -18.43 3.10
C LEU A 59 -2.32 -17.74 4.44
N LYS A 60 -1.88 -16.50 4.68
CA LYS A 60 -2.20 -15.75 5.91
C LYS A 60 -3.59 -15.12 5.91
N VAL A 61 -4.27 -15.06 4.76
CA VAL A 61 -5.62 -14.51 4.66
C VAL A 61 -6.63 -15.58 5.06
N SER A 62 -6.73 -15.85 6.36
CA SER A 62 -7.85 -16.61 6.90
C SER A 62 -9.12 -15.74 6.86
N VAL A 63 -9.86 -15.84 5.76
CA VAL A 63 -11.25 -15.37 5.74
C VAL A 63 -12.08 -16.44 6.44
N SER A 64 -12.30 -16.28 7.74
CA SER A 64 -13.33 -17.04 8.45
C SER A 64 -14.70 -16.45 8.10
N TYR A 65 -15.54 -17.27 7.45
CA TYR A 65 -16.95 -16.97 7.14
C TYR A 65 -17.81 -16.93 8.40
#